data_AF-A0A518AY15-F1
#
_entry.id   AF-A0A518AY15-F1
#
_cell.length_a   1.000
_cell.length_b   1.000
_cell.length_c   1.000
_cell.angle_alpha   90.00
_cell.angle_beta   90.00
_cell.angle_gamma   90.00
#
_symmetry.space_group_name_H-M   'P 1'
#
loop_
_entity.id
_entity.type
_entity.pdbx_description
1 polymer ?
#
loop_
_entity_poly.entity_id
_entity_poly.type
_entity_poly.pdbx_seq_one_letter_code
_entity_poly.pdbx_strand_id
1 'polypeptide(L)'
;MIALPGQLIYTTQIPVCLWFVARNKKNGKFRDHRGETLFIDARKLGALIDRTHRELSDDEIGRIAKTYHAWRGEKGAGKYEDIAGVCKSASREEIESHGHVLTPGRYVGAEVAEDDDDMPFEERMEQLTAKLKGQFAESSKLEKAILKNLASLGFTGKESP
;
A
#
# COMPACT_ATOMS: atom_id res chain seq x y z
N MET A 1 2.74 1.00 14.00
CA MET A 1 2.08 1.81 12.97
C MET A 1 0.95 0.98 12.39
N ILE A 2 -0.22 1.59 12.17
CA ILE A 2 -1.39 0.93 11.58
C ILE A 2 -1.72 1.64 10.28
N ALA A 3 -1.67 0.96 9.15
CA ALA A 3 -2.18 1.50 7.89
C ALA A 3 -3.68 1.25 7.81
N LEU A 4 -4.48 2.31 7.71
CA LEU A 4 -5.93 2.23 7.65
C LEU A 4 -6.40 2.22 6.19
N PRO A 5 -7.63 1.75 5.93
CA PRO A 5 -8.20 1.83 4.59
C PRO A 5 -8.39 3.29 4.16
N GLY A 6 -8.49 3.51 2.84
CA GLY A 6 -8.96 4.78 2.29
C GLY A 6 -10.43 5.03 2.64
N GLN A 7 -10.93 6.21 2.27
CA GLN A 7 -12.36 6.53 2.36
C GLN A 7 -12.95 6.59 3.79
N LEU A 8 -12.12 6.64 4.83
CA LEU A 8 -12.58 6.81 6.21
C LEU A 8 -12.93 8.27 6.56
N ILE A 9 -12.51 9.24 5.73
CA ILE A 9 -12.70 10.67 5.97
C ILE A 9 -13.65 11.22 4.92
N TYR A 10 -14.71 11.91 5.35
CA TYR A 10 -15.77 12.41 4.47
C TYR A 10 -15.30 13.33 3.33
N THR A 11 -14.18 14.02 3.51
CA THR A 11 -13.69 15.04 2.56
C THR A 11 -12.58 14.54 1.64
N THR A 12 -12.03 13.34 1.86
CA THR A 12 -10.92 12.82 1.05
C THR A 12 -10.85 11.29 1.06
N GLN A 13 -10.45 10.72 -0.07
CA GLN A 13 -10.25 9.28 -0.21
C GLN A 13 -8.86 8.82 0.24
N ILE A 14 -7.97 9.74 0.57
CA ILE A 14 -6.58 9.45 0.94
C ILE A 14 -6.53 8.54 2.18
N PRO A 15 -5.82 7.40 2.13
CA PRO A 15 -5.67 6.54 3.30
C PRO A 15 -4.82 7.23 4.36
N VAL A 16 -5.10 6.90 5.62
CA VAL A 16 -4.37 7.44 6.78
C VAL A 16 -3.65 6.33 7.53
N CYS A 17 -2.77 6.72 8.45
CA CYS A 17 -2.12 5.79 9.34
C CYS A 17 -2.10 6.30 10.77
N LEU A 18 -2.13 5.38 11.73
CA LEU A 18 -2.05 5.67 13.15
C LEU A 18 -0.69 5.29 13.72
N TRP A 19 -0.12 6.21 14.49
CA TRP A 19 1.17 6.04 15.16
C TRP A 19 0.99 6.05 16.66
N PHE A 20 1.34 4.92 17.28
CA PHE A 20 1.37 4.78 18.73
C PHE A 20 2.84 4.77 19.17
N VAL A 21 3.25 5.81 19.89
CA VAL A 21 4.62 6.00 20.36
C VAL A 21 4.63 5.96 21.89
N ALA A 22 5.50 5.14 22.46
CA ALA A 22 5.67 5.03 23.90
C ALA A 22 7.04 5.59 24.33
N ARG A 23 7.04 6.46 25.36
CA ARG A 23 8.29 6.99 25.94
C ARG A 23 9.16 5.91 26.59
N ASN A 24 8.53 4.89 27.18
CA ASN A 24 9.23 3.76 27.79
C ASN A 24 8.53 2.45 27.45
N LYS A 25 9.24 1.58 26.71
CA LYS A 25 8.80 0.23 26.31
C LYS A 25 9.24 -0.88 27.29
N LYS A 26 10.05 -0.55 28.30
CA LYS A 26 10.42 -1.41 29.44
C LYS A 26 9.94 -0.76 30.74
N ASN A 27 8.65 -0.87 31.01
CA ASN A 27 7.98 -0.18 32.12
C ASN A 27 7.53 -1.11 33.25
N GLY A 28 7.88 -2.40 33.20
CA GLY A 28 7.53 -3.40 34.21
C GLY A 28 6.06 -3.83 34.23
N LYS A 29 5.18 -3.20 33.44
CA LYS A 29 3.76 -3.56 33.33
C LYS A 29 3.50 -4.57 32.20
N PHE A 30 4.28 -4.47 31.15
CA PHE A 30 4.16 -5.28 29.94
C PHE A 30 5.52 -5.92 29.60
N ARG A 31 5.56 -6.78 28.58
CA ARG A 31 6.83 -7.36 28.10
C ARG A 31 7.77 -6.26 27.61
N ASP A 32 9.08 -6.50 27.69
CA ASP A 32 10.06 -5.61 27.04
C ASP A 32 9.98 -5.79 25.52
N HIS A 33 9.65 -4.70 24.82
CA HIS A 33 9.53 -4.64 23.37
C HIS A 33 10.33 -3.46 22.80
N ARG A 34 11.42 -3.08 23.48
CA ARG A 34 12.39 -2.11 22.96
C ARG A 34 13.04 -2.68 21.69
N GLY A 35 13.36 -1.80 20.74
CA GLY A 35 13.90 -2.20 19.43
C GLY A 35 12.86 -2.78 18.46
N GLU A 36 11.64 -3.08 18.92
CA GLU A 36 10.58 -3.62 18.08
C GLU A 36 9.57 -2.54 17.67
N THR A 37 9.03 -2.69 16.47
CA THR A 37 7.90 -1.91 15.95
C THR A 37 6.85 -2.86 15.39
N LEU A 38 5.63 -2.78 15.93
CA LEU A 38 4.47 -3.47 15.36
C LEU A 38 3.95 -2.71 14.13
N PHE A 39 3.84 -3.43 13.02
CA PHE A 39 3.11 -3.01 11.83
C PHE A 39 1.80 -3.78 11.74
N ILE A 40 0.70 -3.07 11.48
CA ILE A 40 -0.62 -3.65 11.22
C ILE A 40 -1.12 -3.09 9.88
N ASP A 41 -1.52 -3.95 8.97
CA ASP A 41 -2.14 -3.59 7.70
C ASP A 41 -3.65 -3.83 7.78
N ALA A 42 -4.39 -2.74 7.99
CA ALA A 42 -5.85 -2.75 8.01
C ALA A 42 -6.45 -2.24 6.69
N ARG A 43 -5.65 -2.05 5.63
CA ARG A 43 -6.10 -1.40 4.39
C ARG A 43 -7.24 -2.13 3.67
N LYS A 44 -7.37 -3.45 3.91
CA LYS A 44 -8.44 -4.29 3.35
C LYS A 44 -9.70 -4.35 4.22
N LEU A 45 -9.67 -3.81 5.44
CA LEU A 45 -10.80 -3.85 6.38
C LEU A 45 -11.85 -2.78 6.05
N GLY A 46 -13.00 -2.90 6.70
CA GLY A 46 -14.13 -1.98 6.64
C GLY A 46 -15.07 -2.30 5.48
N ALA A 47 -16.30 -1.80 5.57
CA ALA A 47 -17.31 -1.92 4.54
C ALA A 47 -17.64 -0.55 3.96
N LEU A 48 -17.97 -0.52 2.66
CA LEU A 48 -18.55 0.68 2.05
C LEU A 48 -19.96 0.86 2.61
N ILE A 49 -20.18 1.98 3.33
CA ILE A 49 -21.50 2.36 3.84
C ILE A 49 -22.28 3.17 2.80
N ASP A 50 -21.55 3.77 1.85
CA ASP A 50 -22.08 4.40 0.65
C ASP A 50 -21.07 4.28 -0.51
N ARG A 51 -21.30 5.01 -1.61
CA ARG A 51 -20.46 4.95 -2.82
C ARG A 51 -19.02 5.43 -2.60
N THR A 52 -18.77 6.22 -1.55
CA THR A 52 -17.52 6.96 -1.36
C THR A 52 -16.91 6.81 0.03
N HIS A 53 -17.67 6.35 1.03
CA HIS A 53 -17.23 6.24 2.42
C HIS A 53 -17.20 4.80 2.91
N ARG A 54 -16.16 4.52 3.70
CA ARG A 54 -15.94 3.25 4.35
C ARG A 54 -16.00 3.42 5.86
N GLU A 55 -16.52 2.41 6.54
CA GLU A 55 -16.54 2.35 8.00
C GLU A 55 -15.92 1.05 8.48
N LEU A 56 -15.16 1.12 9.58
CA LEU A 56 -14.67 -0.06 10.29
C LEU A 56 -15.72 -0.47 11.30
N SER A 57 -16.10 -1.75 11.29
CA SER A 57 -16.98 -2.30 12.31
C SER A 57 -16.28 -2.37 13.68
N ASP A 58 -17.08 -2.40 14.75
CA ASP A 58 -16.56 -2.58 16.12
C ASP A 58 -15.73 -3.87 16.26
N ASP A 59 -16.11 -4.93 15.54
CA ASP A 59 -15.37 -6.19 15.53
C ASP A 59 -13.99 -6.05 14.88
N GLU A 60 -13.88 -5.30 13.78
CA GLU A 60 -12.60 -5.03 13.12
C GLU A 60 -11.70 -4.15 13.97
N ILE A 61 -12.25 -3.09 14.58
CA ILE A 61 -11.54 -2.25 15.53
C ILE A 61 -11.07 -3.11 16.72
N GLY A 62 -11.93 -3.98 17.23
CA GLY A 62 -11.63 -4.91 18.30
C GLY A 62 -10.52 -5.89 17.94
N ARG A 63 -10.46 -6.40 16.71
CA ARG A 63 -9.36 -7.25 16.21
C ARG A 63 -8.04 -6.49 16.19
N ILE A 64 -8.01 -5.29 15.63
CA ILE A 64 -6.80 -4.44 15.58
C ILE A 64 -6.30 -4.17 17.01
N ALA A 65 -7.21 -3.79 17.91
CA ALA A 65 -6.88 -3.53 19.31
C ALA A 65 -6.32 -4.78 19.99
N LYS A 66 -6.98 -5.94 19.85
CA LYS A 66 -6.52 -7.22 20.40
C LYS A 66 -5.11 -7.58 19.93
N THR A 67 -4.81 -7.43 18.63
CA THR A 67 -3.46 -7.65 18.08
C THR A 67 -2.42 -6.76 18.76
N TYR A 68 -2.73 -5.48 18.93
CA TYR A 68 -1.84 -4.55 19.65
C TYR A 68 -1.68 -4.94 21.13
N HIS A 69 -2.75 -5.29 21.84
CA HIS A 69 -2.70 -5.68 23.25
C HIS A 69 -1.92 -6.96 23.48
N ALA A 70 -2.10 -7.96 22.61
CA ALA A 70 -1.33 -9.20 22.61
C ALA A 70 0.16 -8.89 22.34
N TRP A 71 0.46 -8.09 21.31
CA TRP A 71 1.84 -7.70 20.99
C TRP A 71 2.48 -6.92 22.12
N ARG A 72 1.75 -6.02 22.77
CA ARG A 72 2.24 -5.24 23.90
C ARG A 72 2.55 -6.14 25.10
N GLY A 73 1.91 -7.31 25.22
CA GLY A 73 2.08 -8.24 26.34
C GLY A 73 1.14 -7.95 27.50
N GLU A 74 -0.11 -7.58 27.21
CA GLU A 74 -1.13 -7.32 28.22
C GLU A 74 -1.70 -8.63 28.81
N LYS A 75 -1.96 -8.63 30.12
CA LYS A 75 -2.50 -9.80 30.81
C LYS A 75 -3.89 -10.14 30.26
N GLY A 76 -4.08 -11.39 29.85
CA GLY A 76 -5.34 -11.86 29.28
C GLY A 76 -5.57 -11.53 27.81
N ALA A 77 -4.64 -10.83 27.13
CA ALA A 77 -4.75 -10.50 25.71
C ALA A 77 -4.34 -11.65 24.77
N GLY A 78 -3.88 -12.78 25.32
CA GLY A 78 -3.39 -13.92 24.56
C GLY A 78 -1.93 -13.78 24.13
N LYS A 79 -1.44 -14.75 23.34
CA LYS A 79 -0.09 -14.77 22.79
C LYS A 79 -0.11 -14.06 21.43
N TYR A 80 0.85 -13.16 21.21
CA TYR A 80 1.05 -12.53 19.91
C TYR A 80 1.80 -13.45 18.94
N GLU A 81 1.39 -13.42 17.67
CA GLU A 81 2.05 -14.08 16.55
C GLU A 81 1.99 -13.16 15.32
N ASP A 82 3.01 -13.23 14.47
CA ASP A 82 3.01 -12.54 13.18
C ASP A 82 2.05 -13.26 12.23
N ILE A 83 1.25 -12.50 11.50
CA ILE A 83 0.23 -13.01 10.57
C ILE A 83 0.47 -12.35 9.22
N ALA A 84 0.76 -13.17 8.20
CA ALA A 84 1.01 -12.72 6.84
C ALA A 84 -0.16 -11.86 6.33
N GLY A 85 0.16 -10.71 5.75
CA GLY A 85 -0.79 -9.71 5.25
C GLY A 85 -1.55 -8.92 6.32
N VAL A 86 -1.38 -9.24 7.61
CA VAL A 86 -2.15 -8.60 8.71
C VAL A 86 -1.24 -7.85 9.67
N CYS A 87 -0.27 -8.52 10.30
CA CYS A 87 0.61 -7.88 11.27
C CYS A 87 1.99 -8.52 11.39
N LYS A 88 2.99 -7.68 11.66
CA LYS A 88 4.37 -8.12 11.93
C LYS A 88 5.07 -7.23 12.95
N SER A 89 5.81 -7.83 13.87
CA SER A 89 6.73 -7.15 14.77
C SER A 89 8.13 -7.13 14.16
N ALA A 90 8.53 -5.99 13.57
CA ALA A 90 9.85 -5.85 12.96
C ALA A 90 10.88 -5.31 13.96
N SER A 91 12.13 -5.76 13.82
CA SER A 91 13.25 -5.20 14.58
C SER A 91 13.73 -3.88 13.97
N ARG A 92 14.55 -3.13 14.72
CA ARG A 92 15.16 -1.90 14.23
C ARG A 92 16.10 -2.17 13.06
N GLU A 93 16.84 -3.28 13.11
CA GLU A 93 17.78 -3.71 12.08
C GLU A 93 17.04 -4.07 10.78
N GLU A 94 15.88 -4.74 10.88
CA GLU A 94 15.02 -5.01 9.73
C GLU A 94 14.53 -3.70 9.09
N ILE A 95 14.12 -2.72 9.90
CA ILE A 95 13.70 -1.41 9.42
C ILE A 95 14.84 -0.65 8.73
N GLU A 96 16.04 -0.70 9.30
CA GLU A 96 17.25 -0.09 8.72
C GLU A 96 17.61 -0.75 7.38
N SER A 97 17.50 -2.08 7.28
CA SER A 97 17.71 -2.82 6.01
C SER A 97 16.74 -2.42 4.89
N HIS A 98 15.55 -1.94 5.26
CA HIS A 98 14.53 -1.43 4.36
C HIS A 98 14.63 0.09 4.12
N GLY A 99 15.75 0.73 4.50
CA GLY A 99 15.97 2.16 4.27
C GLY A 99 15.02 3.05 5.07
N HIS A 100 14.58 2.60 6.25
CA HIS A 100 13.62 3.29 7.11
C HIS A 100 12.23 3.54 6.49
N VAL A 101 11.85 2.78 5.46
CA VAL A 101 10.47 2.80 4.94
C VAL A 101 9.56 2.08 5.95
N LEU A 102 8.54 2.76 6.47
CA LEU A 102 7.70 2.24 7.55
C LEU A 102 6.32 1.75 7.08
N THR A 103 6.09 1.64 5.77
CA THR A 103 4.80 1.15 5.24
C THR A 103 4.57 -0.31 5.65
N PRO A 104 3.45 -0.65 6.34
CA PRO A 104 3.19 -2.01 6.83
C PRO A 104 3.33 -3.11 5.78
N GLY A 105 2.88 -2.86 4.54
CA GLY A 105 2.99 -3.82 3.43
C GLY A 105 4.42 -4.29 3.12
N ARG A 106 5.45 -3.55 3.55
CA ARG A 106 6.86 -3.98 3.41
C ARG A 106 7.25 -5.06 4.43
N TYR A 107 6.53 -5.16 5.54
CA TYR A 107 6.85 -6.03 6.67
C TYR A 107 5.86 -7.17 6.80
N VAL A 108 4.55 -6.90 6.70
CA VAL A 108 3.52 -7.92 6.94
C VAL A 108 3.46 -8.98 5.83
N GLY A 109 4.11 -8.75 4.69
CA GLY A 109 4.02 -9.63 3.52
C GLY A 109 2.66 -9.55 2.83
N ALA A 110 2.42 -10.43 1.87
CA ALA A 110 1.10 -10.62 1.29
C ALA A 110 0.45 -11.83 1.95
N GLU A 111 -0.86 -11.76 2.24
CA GLU A 111 -1.67 -12.98 2.19
C GLU A 111 -1.48 -13.58 0.80
N VAL A 112 -1.27 -14.88 0.71
CA VAL A 112 -1.32 -15.58 -0.59
C VAL A 112 -2.73 -15.35 -1.12
N ALA A 113 -2.88 -14.35 -1.98
CA ALA A 113 -4.10 -14.18 -2.73
C ALA A 113 -4.06 -15.28 -3.79
N GLU A 114 -4.88 -16.30 -3.62
CA GLU A 114 -5.42 -17.00 -4.77
C GLU A 114 -6.31 -15.97 -5.48
N ASP A 115 -5.77 -15.26 -6.49
CA ASP A 115 -6.48 -14.86 -7.71
C ASP A 115 -5.61 -14.00 -8.67
N ASP A 116 -5.52 -14.49 -9.91
CA ASP A 116 -5.42 -13.85 -11.24
C ASP A 116 -4.18 -13.08 -11.72
N ASP A 117 -3.07 -13.03 -11.01
CA ASP A 117 -1.85 -12.43 -11.58
C ASP A 117 -0.58 -13.20 -11.18
N ASP A 118 -0.58 -14.50 -11.48
CA ASP A 118 0.53 -15.45 -11.31
C ASP A 118 1.78 -15.09 -12.14
N MET A 119 1.76 -14.01 -12.91
CA MET A 119 2.87 -13.61 -13.74
C MET A 119 4.00 -13.00 -12.88
N PRO A 120 5.21 -13.59 -12.91
CA PRO A 120 6.38 -13.02 -12.26
C PRO A 120 6.65 -11.58 -12.71
N PHE A 121 7.23 -10.78 -11.83
CA PHE A 121 7.52 -9.37 -12.11
C PHE A 121 8.28 -9.15 -13.43
N GLU A 122 9.27 -9.99 -13.71
CA GLU A 122 10.09 -9.91 -14.93
C GLU A 122 9.25 -10.10 -16.20
N GLU A 123 8.39 -11.12 -16.22
CA GLU A 123 7.49 -11.40 -17.33
C GLU A 123 6.48 -10.24 -17.53
N ARG A 124 5.95 -9.67 -16.43
CA ARG A 124 5.07 -8.51 -16.48
C ARG A 124 5.77 -7.29 -17.07
N MET A 125 7.02 -7.04 -16.67
CA MET A 125 7.82 -5.94 -17.20
C MET A 125 8.12 -6.09 -18.67
N GLU A 126 8.41 -7.32 -19.14
CA GLU A 126 8.59 -7.60 -20.56
C GLU A 126 7.32 -7.33 -21.37
N GLN A 127 6.17 -7.83 -20.91
CA GLN A 127 4.88 -7.60 -21.56
C GLN A 127 4.52 -6.11 -21.62
N LEU A 128 4.67 -5.39 -20.51
CA LEU A 128 4.41 -3.95 -20.45
C LEU A 128 5.35 -3.17 -21.37
N THR A 129 6.63 -3.55 -21.43
CA THR A 129 7.62 -2.93 -22.32
C THR A 129 7.29 -3.19 -23.79
N ALA A 130 6.86 -4.40 -24.15
CA ALA A 130 6.44 -4.74 -25.50
C ALA A 130 5.19 -3.94 -25.91
N LYS A 131 4.21 -3.83 -25.02
CA LYS A 131 3.00 -3.03 -25.23
C LYS A 131 3.34 -1.55 -25.43
N LEU A 132 4.23 -0.99 -24.60
CA LEU A 132 4.70 0.39 -24.71
C LEU A 132 5.38 0.65 -26.06
N LYS A 133 6.24 -0.27 -26.52
CA LYS A 133 6.88 -0.17 -27.85
C LYS A 133 5.85 -0.16 -28.98
N GLY A 134 4.82 -1.01 -28.90
CA GLY A 134 3.72 -1.02 -29.87
C GLY A 134 2.96 0.30 -29.90
N GLN A 135 2.70 0.88 -28.73
CA GLN A 135 2.05 2.19 -28.62
C GLN A 135 2.90 3.32 -29.22
N PHE A 136 4.22 3.30 -29.06
CA PHE A 136 5.10 4.26 -29.74
C PHE A 136 5.05 4.13 -31.26
N ALA A 137 5.06 2.91 -31.79
CA ALA A 137 4.96 2.69 -33.24
C ALA A 137 3.65 3.24 -33.81
N GLU A 138 2.52 3.00 -33.13
CA GLU A 138 1.22 3.52 -33.55
C GLU A 138 1.17 5.05 -33.42
N SER A 139 1.73 5.61 -32.34
CA SER A 139 1.84 7.07 -32.17
C SER A 139 2.59 7.73 -33.34
N SER A 140 3.76 7.21 -33.73
CA SER A 140 4.53 7.76 -34.85
C SER A 140 3.82 7.62 -36.20
N LYS A 141 3.04 6.54 -36.39
CA LYS A 141 2.23 6.35 -37.60
C LYS A 141 1.11 7.39 -37.68
N LEU A 142 0.40 7.61 -36.56
CA LEU A 142 -0.67 8.60 -36.46
C LEU A 142 -0.13 10.02 -36.62
N GLU A 143 1.01 10.34 -36.02
CA GLU A 143 1.68 11.63 -36.18
C GLU A 143 1.98 11.92 -37.66
N LYS A 144 2.58 10.96 -38.38
CA LYS A 144 2.82 11.09 -39.82
C LYS A 144 1.54 11.28 -40.62
N ALA A 145 0.47 10.57 -40.28
CA ALA A 145 -0.83 10.70 -40.93
C ALA A 145 -1.44 12.10 -40.70
N ILE A 146 -1.35 12.62 -39.48
CA ILE A 146 -1.80 13.97 -39.12
C ILE A 146 -1.03 15.02 -39.92
N LEU A 147 0.30 14.94 -39.95
CA LEU A 147 1.14 15.89 -40.72
C LEU A 147 0.81 15.87 -42.20
N LYS A 148 0.61 14.67 -42.78
CA LYS A 148 0.19 14.52 -44.18
C LYS A 148 -1.17 15.17 -44.45
N ASN A 149 -2.14 14.96 -43.57
CA ASN A 149 -3.47 15.54 -43.70
C ASN A 149 -3.43 17.07 -43.55
N LEU A 150 -2.68 17.60 -42.58
CA LEU A 150 -2.50 19.05 -42.41
C LEU A 150 -1.85 19.69 -43.63
N ALA A 151 -0.83 19.05 -44.22
CA ALA A 151 -0.22 19.52 -45.45
C ALA A 151 -1.21 19.56 -46.63
N SER A 152 -2.07 18.55 -46.76
CA SER A 152 -3.11 18.52 -47.80
C SER A 152 -4.18 19.62 -47.64
N LEU A 153 -4.38 20.11 -46.42
CA LEU A 153 -5.30 21.19 -46.09
C LEU A 153 -4.63 22.58 -46.14
N GLY A 154 -3.35 22.66 -46.52
CA GLY A 154 -2.61 23.91 -46.63
C GLY A 154 -2.04 24.44 -45.30
N PHE A 155 -2.09 23.65 -44.23
CA PHE A 155 -1.57 24.00 -42.90
C PHE A 155 -0.22 23.31 -42.64
N THR A 156 0.82 23.66 -43.41
CA THR A 156 2.15 23.05 -43.24
C THR A 156 3.00 23.66 -42.12
N GLY A 157 2.45 24.61 -41.36
CA GLY A 157 3.20 25.42 -40.41
C GLY A 157 4.24 26.26 -41.17
N LYS A 158 3.97 27.55 -41.39
CA LYS A 158 5.09 28.46 -41.65
C LYS A 158 5.91 28.44 -40.37
N GLU A 159 7.17 28.02 -40.44
CA GLU A 159 8.12 28.38 -39.39
C GLU A 159 8.05 29.91 -39.28
N SER A 160 7.57 30.40 -38.14
CA SER A 160 7.73 31.80 -37.79
C SER A 160 9.23 32.08 -37.73
N PRO A 161 9.70 33.20 -38.31
CA PRO A 161 11.11 33.57 -38.32
C PRO A 161 11.69 33.73 -36.91
#